data_AF-A0A3E2CFM0-F1
#
_entry.id   AF-A0A3E2CFM0-F1
#
_cell.length_a   1.000
_cell.length_b   1.000
_cell.length_c   1.000
_cell.angle_alpha   90.00
_cell.angle_beta   90.00
_cell.angle_gamma   90.00
#
_symmetry.space_group_name_H-M   'P 1'
#
loop_
_entity.id
_entity.type
_entity.pdbx_description
1 polymer ?
#
loop_
_entity_poly.entity_id
_entity_poly.type
_entity_poly.pdbx_seq_one_letter_code
_entity_poly.pdbx_strand_id
1 'polypeptide(L)' 'SGKTAPKASDISDIVVENPNSKLSMVALDMDSYAAKYGSQAVRKNVTVPAWLDTWAQKAGISYSGALRDA' A
#
# COMPACT_ATOMS: atom_id res chain seq x y z
N SER A 1 -5.56 -6.60 -5.77
CA SER A 1 -5.56 -5.65 -6.90
C SER A 1 -6.07 -4.32 -6.41
N GLY A 2 -5.23 -3.27 -6.41
CA GLY A 2 -5.60 -1.94 -5.91
C GLY A 2 -6.55 -1.25 -6.88
N LYS A 3 -7.69 -0.76 -6.39
CA LYS A 3 -8.63 0.01 -7.19
C LYS A 3 -7.95 1.30 -7.65
N THR A 4 -8.15 1.66 -8.91
CA THR A 4 -7.74 2.97 -9.45
C THR A 4 -8.35 4.08 -8.61
N ALA A 5 -7.53 5.09 -8.30
CA ALA A 5 -7.98 6.28 -7.58
C ALA A 5 -9.19 6.89 -8.30
N PRO A 6 -10.24 7.30 -7.56
CA PRO A 6 -11.35 8.00 -8.16
C PRO A 6 -10.84 9.31 -8.80
N LYS A 7 -11.40 9.67 -9.95
CA LYS A 7 -11.11 10.95 -10.60
C LYS A 7 -11.54 12.07 -9.65
N ALA A 8 -10.65 13.02 -9.39
CA ALA A 8 -10.99 14.20 -8.61
C ALA A 8 -12.15 14.96 -9.29
N SER A 9 -13.14 15.38 -8.50
CA SER A 9 -14.20 16.27 -8.95
C SER A 9 -13.62 17.65 -9.24
N ASP A 10 -14.15 18.34 -10.25
CA ASP A 10 -13.84 19.75 -10.46
C ASP A 10 -14.44 20.56 -9.31
N ILE A 11 -13.67 21.50 -8.77
CA ILE A 11 -14.15 22.34 -7.66
C ILE A 11 -15.33 23.22 -8.09
N SER A 12 -15.41 23.54 -9.38
CA SER A 12 -16.48 24.34 -9.99
C SER A 12 -17.82 23.60 -10.01
N ASP A 13 -17.79 22.27 -9.96
CA ASP A 13 -18.97 21.40 -9.95
C ASP A 13 -19.51 21.15 -8.52
N ILE A 14 -18.80 21.60 -7.48
CA ILE A 14 -19.19 21.37 -6.08
C ILE A 14 -20.13 22.49 -5.63
N VAL A 15 -21.44 22.23 -5.74
CA VAL A 15 -22.48 23.13 -5.24
C VAL A 15 -22.69 22.91 -3.75
N VAL A 16 -22.41 23.94 -2.95
CA VAL A 16 -22.69 23.94 -1.52
C VAL A 16 -24.12 24.45 -1.30
N GLU A 17 -25.07 23.55 -1.10
CA GLU A 17 -26.50 23.86 -0.98
C GLU A 17 -26.85 24.67 0.29
N ASN A 18 -26.00 24.63 1.31
CA ASN A 18 -26.27 25.26 2.60
C ASN A 18 -25.35 26.47 2.83
N PRO A 19 -25.87 27.69 3.06
CA PRO A 19 -25.07 28.92 3.21
C PRO A 19 -24.05 28.87 4.36
N ASN A 20 -24.27 28.01 5.36
CA ASN A 20 -23.38 27.85 6.51
C ASN A 20 -22.32 26.74 6.32
N SER A 21 -22.35 26.01 5.21
CA SER A 21 -21.38 24.96 4.94
C SER A 21 -20.09 25.55 4.37
N LYS A 22 -18.94 25.05 4.85
CA LYS A 22 -17.62 25.44 4.36
C LYS A 22 -17.03 24.30 3.53
N LEU A 23 -16.61 24.59 2.31
CA LEU A 23 -15.86 23.68 1.48
C LEU A 23 -14.42 23.57 1.99
N SER A 24 -13.95 22.35 2.21
CA SER A 24 -12.55 22.08 2.57
C SER A 24 -11.96 21.09 1.57
N MET A 25 -10.81 21.44 1.00
CA MET A 25 -10.10 20.59 0.06
C MET A 25 -8.98 19.85 0.79
N VAL A 26 -8.96 18.53 0.66
CA VAL A 26 -7.88 17.68 1.17
C VAL A 26 -7.05 17.21 -0.01
N ALA A 27 -5.84 17.75 -0.15
CA ALA A 27 -4.90 17.30 -1.16
C ALA A 27 -4.19 16.03 -0.67
N LEU A 28 -4.35 14.95 -1.41
CA LEU A 28 -3.70 13.66 -1.18
C LEU A 28 -2.84 13.33 -2.39
N ASP A 29 -1.52 13.39 -2.22
CA ASP A 29 -0.57 12.87 -3.20
C ASP A 29 -0.52 11.34 -3.07
N MET A 30 -1.38 10.67 -3.84
CA MET A 30 -1.48 9.21 -3.87
C MET A 30 -0.21 8.54 -4.42
N ASP A 31 0.58 9.24 -5.23
CA ASP A 31 1.84 8.69 -5.78
C ASP A 31 2.89 8.60 -4.69
N SER A 32 3.03 9.66 -3.87
CA SER A 32 3.92 9.66 -2.71
C SER A 32 3.50 8.64 -1.63
N TYR A 33 2.19 8.47 -1.45
CA TYR A 33 1.63 7.49 -0.52
C TYR A 33 1.84 6.06 -1.02
N ALA A 34 1.61 5.78 -2.30
CA ALA A 34 1.87 4.48 -2.92
C ALA A 34 3.37 4.15 -3.01
N ALA A 35 4.24 5.13 -3.17
CA ALA A 35 5.69 4.89 -3.19
C ALA A 35 6.24 4.48 -1.81
N LYS A 36 5.69 5.03 -0.72
CA LYS A 36 6.14 4.74 0.66
C LYS A 36 5.38 3.60 1.35
N TYR A 37 4.09 3.47 1.06
CA TYR A 37 3.17 2.55 1.76
C TYR A 37 2.32 1.73 0.79
N GLY A 38 2.59 1.81 -0.52
CA GLY A 38 1.89 1.00 -1.50
C GLY A 38 2.15 -0.48 -1.29
N SER A 39 1.16 -1.28 -1.66
CA SER A 39 1.20 -2.74 -1.59
C SER A 39 2.16 -3.39 -2.60
N GLN A 40 3.14 -2.65 -3.13
CA GLN A 40 4.14 -3.19 -4.04
C GLN A 40 5.06 -4.15 -3.28
N ALA A 41 5.03 -5.41 -3.68
CA ALA A 41 5.97 -6.41 -3.17
C ALA A 41 7.39 -6.05 -3.61
N VAL A 42 8.26 -5.72 -2.66
CA VAL A 42 9.67 -5.45 -2.91
C VAL A 42 10.46 -6.75 -2.78
N ARG A 43 11.13 -7.19 -3.86
CA ARG A 43 12.03 -8.35 -3.80
C ARG A 43 13.29 -7.98 -3.02
N LYS A 44 13.60 -8.76 -1.99
CA LYS A 44 14.85 -8.68 -1.22
C LYS A 44 15.63 -9.99 -1.37
N ASN A 45 16.94 -9.91 -1.62
CA ASN A 45 17.83 -11.06 -1.59
C ASN A 45 18.54 -11.05 -0.23
N VAL A 46 18.46 -12.15 0.51
CA VAL A 46 19.10 -12.33 1.81
C VAL A 46 19.85 -13.66 1.82
N THR A 47 20.99 -13.70 2.49
CA THR A 47 21.75 -14.95 2.71
C THR A 47 21.27 -15.60 3.99
N VAL A 48 20.77 -16.83 3.89
CA VAL A 48 20.35 -17.64 5.04
C VAL A 48 21.34 -18.79 5.30
N PRO A 49 21.56 -19.20 6.56
CA PRO A 49 22.36 -20.38 6.87
C PRO A 49 21.74 -21.66 6.27
N ALA A 50 22.57 -22.60 5.82
CA ALA A 50 22.12 -23.85 5.19
C ALA A 50 21.21 -24.71 6.10
N TRP A 51 21.44 -24.67 7.41
CA TRP A 51 20.60 -25.38 8.39
C TRP A 51 19.18 -24.82 8.44
N LEU A 52 19.03 -23.49 8.30
CA LEU A 52 17.73 -22.82 8.32
C LEU A 52 16.95 -23.15 7.05
N ASP A 53 17.66 -23.28 5.93
CA ASP A 53 17.04 -23.64 4.66
C ASP A 53 16.56 -25.07 4.58
N THR A 54 17.37 -26.01 5.06
CA THR A 54 16.94 -27.40 5.17
C THR A 54 15.73 -27.55 6.10
N TRP A 55 15.68 -26.77 7.18
CA TRP A 55 14.57 -26.79 8.12
C TRP A 55 13.29 -26.19 7.52
N ALA A 56 13.38 -25.00 6.89
CA ALA A 56 12.24 -24.32 6.30
C ALA A 56 11.62 -25.15 5.16
N GLN A 57 12.44 -25.80 4.32
CA GLN A 57 11.96 -26.68 3.26
C GLN A 57 11.21 -27.90 3.81
N LYS A 58 11.74 -28.56 4.86
CA LYS A 58 11.06 -29.69 5.52
C LYS A 58 9.74 -29.29 6.18
N ALA A 59 9.70 -28.08 6.74
CA ALA A 59 8.51 -27.54 7.40
C ALA A 59 7.50 -26.92 6.41
N GLY A 60 7.83 -26.82 5.11
CA GLY A 60 6.97 -26.19 4.11
C GLY A 60 6.80 -24.66 4.29
N ILE A 61 7.79 -24.00 4.89
CA ILE A 61 7.71 -22.57 5.24
C ILE A 61 8.21 -21.70 4.07
N SER A 62 7.45 -20.66 3.76
CA SER A 62 7.86 -19.61 2.83
C SER A 62 8.59 -18.47 3.56
N TYR A 63 9.83 -18.17 3.19
CA TYR A 63 10.58 -17.03 3.74
C TYR A 63 9.90 -15.69 3.48
N SER A 64 9.37 -15.49 2.28
CA SER A 64 8.66 -14.25 1.93
C SER A 64 7.37 -14.10 2.72
N GLY A 65 6.71 -15.21 3.05
CA GLY A 65 5.54 -15.20 3.95
C GLY A 65 5.95 -14.85 5.37
N ALA A 66 6.93 -15.57 5.92
CA ALA A 66 7.43 -15.32 7.27
C ALA A 66 7.92 -13.88 7.49
N LEU A 67 8.62 -13.29 6.50
CA LEU A 67 9.07 -11.89 6.56
C LEU A 67 7.95 -10.86 6.41
N ARG A 68 6.80 -11.26 5.88
CA ARG A 68 5.62 -10.39 5.74
C ARG A 68 4.74 -10.42 6.99
N ASP A 69 4.70 -11.56 7.68
CA ASP A 69 3.88 -11.78 8.87
C ASP A 69 4.58 -11.36 10.18
N ALA A 70 5.90 -11.19 10.17
CA ALA A 70 6.72 -10.69 11.27
C ALA A 70 6.74 -9.15 11.35
#